data_AF-A0A660NH04-F1
#
_entry.id   AF-A0A660NH04-F1
#
_cell.length_a   1.000
_cell.length_b   1.000
_cell.length_c   1.000
_cell.angle_alpha   90.00
_cell.angle_beta   90.00
_cell.angle_gamma   90.00
#
_symmetry.space_group_name_H-M   'P 1'
#
loop_
_entity.id
_entity.type
_entity.pdbx_description
1 polymer ?
#
loop_
_entity_poly.entity_id
_entity_poly.type
_entity_poly.pdbx_seq_one_letter_code
_entity_poly.pdbx_strand_id
1 'polypeptide(L)'
;MMSAFRQNSYLFGGNAPFVEELYESYLQNPASVDEAWRTYFDNLQSLPASDGSTETRDVAHAPIVQSFVERARSGALQPQQMGGNIETARKQVHVAQLIAAYRWLGSRHADLDPLKRLDRPDIPELSPSFYGFTEGDHAHIYS
;
A
#
# COMPACT_ATOMS: atom_id res chain seq x y z
N MET A 1 -4.71 -3.35 -23.42
CA MET A 1 -3.41 -3.71 -24.05
C MET A 1 -2.51 -4.59 -23.16
N MET A 2 -2.60 -4.57 -21.81
CA MET A 2 -1.83 -5.48 -20.93
C MET A 2 -2.20 -6.97 -21.00
N SER A 3 -3.35 -7.37 -21.59
CA SER A 3 -3.70 -8.80 -21.73
C SER A 3 -3.04 -9.48 -22.94
N ALA A 4 -2.72 -8.72 -24.00
CA ALA A 4 -2.09 -9.28 -25.20
C ALA A 4 -0.61 -9.63 -24.98
N PHE A 5 0.10 -8.89 -24.12
CA PHE A 5 1.49 -9.19 -23.74
C PHE A 5 1.60 -10.37 -22.76
N ARG A 6 0.58 -10.58 -21.91
CA ARG A 6 0.51 -11.69 -20.95
C ARG A 6 0.31 -13.05 -21.60
N GLN A 7 -0.28 -13.12 -22.80
CA GLN A 7 -0.63 -14.40 -23.43
C GLN A 7 0.47 -14.98 -24.33
N ASN A 8 1.48 -14.18 -24.73
CA ASN A 8 2.54 -14.61 -25.66
C ASN A 8 3.98 -14.31 -25.19
N SER A 9 4.17 -13.84 -23.95
CA SER A 9 5.51 -13.53 -23.46
C SER A 9 6.14 -14.73 -22.75
N TYR A 10 7.31 -15.14 -23.25
CA TYR A 10 8.17 -16.17 -22.64
C TYR A 10 8.59 -15.86 -21.20
N LEU A 11 8.27 -14.67 -20.67
CA LEU A 11 8.66 -14.20 -19.34
C LEU A 11 7.59 -14.47 -18.27
N PHE A 12 6.36 -14.81 -18.65
CA PHE A 12 5.22 -14.90 -17.73
C PHE A 12 4.60 -16.32 -17.67
N GLY A 13 5.40 -17.35 -17.97
CA GLY A 13 5.06 -18.77 -17.89
C GLY A 13 5.72 -19.49 -16.69
N GLY A 14 5.99 -20.79 -16.80
CA GLY A 14 6.59 -21.60 -15.72
C GLY A 14 7.98 -21.16 -15.23
N ASN A 15 8.63 -20.23 -15.94
CA ASN A 15 9.89 -19.57 -15.58
C ASN A 15 9.71 -18.23 -14.84
N ALA A 16 8.48 -17.78 -14.61
CA ALA A 16 8.20 -16.50 -13.97
C ALA A 16 8.92 -16.32 -12.61
N PRO A 17 8.97 -17.32 -11.70
CA PRO A 17 9.67 -17.17 -10.43
C PRO A 17 11.17 -16.88 -10.58
N PHE A 18 11.82 -17.47 -11.60
CA PHE A 18 13.24 -17.25 -11.88
C PHE A 18 13.49 -15.83 -12.39
N VAL A 19 12.66 -15.35 -13.32
CA VAL A 19 12.79 -13.99 -13.87
C VAL A 19 12.50 -12.95 -12.78
N GLU A 20 11.55 -13.23 -11.89
CA GLU A 20 11.23 -12.38 -10.73
C GLU A 20 12.41 -12.28 -9.75
N GLU A 21 13.02 -13.41 -9.37
CA GLU A 21 14.23 -13.41 -8.51
C GLU A 21 15.41 -12.68 -9.17
N LEU A 22 15.58 -12.85 -10.49
CA LEU A 22 16.62 -12.16 -11.25
C LEU A 22 16.37 -10.64 -11.30
N TYR A 23 15.12 -10.22 -11.44
CA TYR A 23 14.74 -8.81 -11.41
C TYR A 23 14.91 -8.20 -10.01
N GLU A 24 14.49 -8.91 -8.95
CA GLU A 24 14.73 -8.51 -7.56
C GLU A 24 16.23 -8.29 -7.27
N SER A 25 17.07 -9.17 -7.80
CA SER A 25 18.53 -9.03 -7.71
C SER A 25 19.03 -7.78 -8.42
N TYR A 26 18.53 -7.51 -9.64
CA TYR A 26 18.83 -6.29 -10.39
C TYR A 26 18.40 -5.02 -9.65
N LEU A 27 17.23 -5.01 -9.01
CA LEU A 27 16.72 -3.88 -8.22
C LEU A 27 17.61 -3.56 -7.01
N GLN A 28 18.23 -4.58 -6.41
CA GLN A 28 19.21 -4.39 -5.33
C GLN A 28 20.57 -3.92 -5.87
N ASN A 29 21.04 -4.54 -6.95
CA ASN A 29 22.30 -4.21 -7.58
C ASN A 29 22.26 -4.53 -9.08
N PRO A 30 22.23 -3.52 -9.97
CA PRO A 30 22.23 -3.76 -11.42
C PRO A 30 23.45 -4.55 -11.93
N ALA A 31 24.57 -4.54 -11.18
CA ALA A 31 25.76 -5.30 -11.53
C ALA A 31 25.67 -6.80 -11.22
N SER A 32 24.64 -7.26 -10.49
CA SER A 32 24.47 -8.68 -10.14
C SER A 32 23.89 -9.52 -11.28
N VAL A 33 23.40 -8.88 -12.35
CA VAL A 33 22.85 -9.55 -13.53
C VAL A 33 23.74 -9.30 -14.75
N ASP A 34 23.69 -10.25 -15.67
CA ASP A 34 24.38 -10.18 -16.95
C ASP A 34 23.94 -8.95 -17.76
N GLU A 35 24.82 -8.47 -18.64
CA GLU A 35 24.61 -7.25 -19.43
C GLU A 35 23.32 -7.26 -20.26
N ALA A 36 22.98 -8.42 -20.84
CA ALA A 36 21.74 -8.59 -21.61
C ALA A 36 20.49 -8.37 -20.75
N TRP A 37 20.49 -8.89 -19.52
CA TRP A 37 19.40 -8.72 -18.57
C TRP A 37 19.36 -7.30 -18.00
N ARG A 38 20.51 -6.70 -17.71
CA ARG A 38 20.59 -5.30 -17.28
C ARG A 38 19.97 -4.37 -18.30
N THR A 39 20.35 -4.51 -19.56
CA THR A 39 19.80 -3.71 -20.67
C THR A 39 18.29 -3.91 -20.80
N TYR A 40 17.82 -5.16 -20.65
CA TYR A 40 16.39 -5.45 -20.67
C TYR A 40 15.63 -4.77 -19.52
N PHE A 41 16.14 -4.86 -18.29
CA PHE A 41 15.52 -4.28 -17.10
C PHE A 41 15.62 -2.75 -17.04
N ASP A 42 16.70 -2.15 -17.54
CA ASP A 42 16.83 -0.70 -17.68
C ASP A 42 15.71 -0.13 -18.59
N ASN A 43 15.44 -0.82 -19.70
CA ASN A 43 14.33 -0.46 -20.58
C ASN A 43 12.98 -0.64 -19.88
N LEU A 44 12.82 -1.68 -19.06
CA LEU A 44 11.59 -1.94 -18.32
C LEU A 44 11.30 -0.84 -17.27
N GLN A 45 12.31 -0.38 -16.54
CA GLN A 45 12.22 0.72 -15.57
C GLN A 45 11.96 2.10 -16.22
N SER A 46 12.19 2.23 -17.54
CA SER A 46 11.87 3.46 -18.28
C SER A 46 10.39 3.55 -18.70
N LEU A 47 9.65 2.45 -18.57
CA LEU A 47 8.23 2.42 -18.87
C LEU A 47 7.44 3.13 -17.77
N PRO A 48 6.33 3.82 -18.11
CA PRO A 48 5.45 4.38 -17.11
C PRO A 48 4.94 3.26 -16.18
N ALA A 49 4.99 3.52 -14.88
CA ALA A 49 4.42 2.63 -13.88
C ALA A 49 2.90 2.52 -14.05
N SER A 50 2.27 1.69 -13.23
CA SER A 50 0.82 1.43 -13.29
C SER A 50 -0.06 2.66 -13.07
N ASP A 51 0.49 3.70 -12.44
CA ASP A 51 -0.11 5.02 -12.22
C ASP A 51 0.07 5.99 -13.41
N GLY A 52 0.82 5.59 -14.45
CA GLY A 52 1.15 6.42 -15.61
C GLY A 52 2.32 7.39 -15.38
N SER A 53 2.96 7.36 -14.21
CA SER A 53 4.15 8.15 -13.90
C SER A 53 5.40 7.47 -14.42
N THR A 54 6.36 8.27 -14.90
CA THR A 54 7.71 7.79 -15.26
C THR A 54 8.73 8.00 -14.15
N GLU A 55 8.33 8.67 -13.06
CA GLU A 55 9.15 8.90 -11.87
C GLU A 55 9.04 7.74 -10.87
N THR A 56 7.93 7.02 -10.90
CA THR A 56 7.69 5.86 -10.05
C THR A 56 8.51 4.68 -10.59
N ARG A 57 9.56 4.30 -9.86
CA ARG A 57 10.43 3.16 -10.19
C ARG A 57 10.09 1.96 -9.32
N ASP A 58 10.28 0.76 -9.87
CA ASP A 58 10.11 -0.46 -9.07
C ASP A 58 11.18 -0.53 -7.97
N VAL A 59 10.80 -1.12 -6.83
CA VAL A 59 11.65 -1.29 -5.64
C VAL A 59 11.77 -2.77 -5.31
N ALA A 60 12.91 -3.18 -4.75
CA ALA A 60 13.10 -4.58 -4.34
C ALA A 60 12.11 -4.94 -3.22
N HIS A 61 11.33 -6.01 -3.41
CA HIS A 61 10.34 -6.46 -2.43
C HIS A 61 10.92 -7.42 -1.40
N ALA A 62 12.03 -8.10 -1.70
CA ALA A 62 12.63 -9.08 -0.79
C ALA A 62 12.90 -8.52 0.65
N PRO A 63 13.46 -7.30 0.83
CA PRO A 63 13.67 -6.74 2.17
C PRO A 63 12.36 -6.47 2.91
N ILE A 64 11.33 -6.04 2.20
CA ILE A 64 10.01 -5.76 2.75
C ILE A 64 9.39 -7.06 3.25
N VAL A 65 9.35 -8.10 2.41
CA VAL A 65 8.84 -9.43 2.77
C VAL A 65 9.60 -10.00 3.96
N GLN A 66 10.92 -9.89 3.97
CA GLN A 66 11.74 -10.37 5.08
C GLN A 66 11.40 -9.64 6.39
N SER A 67 11.21 -8.32 6.35
CA SER A 67 10.79 -7.54 7.52
C SER A 67 9.43 -8.01 8.07
N PHE A 68 8.50 -8.40 7.20
CA PHE A 68 7.21 -8.97 7.61
C PHE A 68 7.36 -10.37 8.21
N VAL A 69 8.22 -11.22 7.64
CA VAL A 69 8.53 -12.54 8.20
C VAL A 69 9.15 -12.43 9.59
N GLU A 70 10.10 -11.50 9.77
CA GLU A 70 10.73 -11.23 11.07
C GLU A 70 9.71 -10.70 12.08
N ARG A 71 8.85 -9.75 11.67
CA ARG A 71 7.77 -9.23 12.51
C ARG A 71 6.78 -10.33 12.90
N ALA A 72 6.44 -11.23 11.98
CA ALA A 72 5.61 -12.40 12.26
C ALA A 72 6.25 -13.34 13.28
N ARG A 73 7.54 -13.67 13.10
CA ARG A 73 8.31 -14.53 14.02
C ARG A 73 8.43 -13.92 15.41
N SER A 74 8.56 -12.60 15.51
CA SER A 74 8.62 -11.87 16.78
C SER A 74 7.26 -11.73 17.47
N GLY A 75 6.15 -12.14 16.84
CA GLY A 75 4.80 -11.99 17.38
C GLY A 75 4.24 -10.57 17.30
N ALA A 76 4.98 -9.61 16.72
CA ALA A 76 4.57 -8.22 16.60
C ALA A 76 3.48 -7.95 15.54
N LEU A 77 3.00 -8.99 14.86
CA LEU A 77 1.81 -8.90 13.97
C LEU A 77 0.50 -9.25 14.70
N GLN A 78 0.55 -9.61 15.99
CA GLN A 78 -0.68 -9.89 16.72
C GLN A 78 -1.44 -8.58 16.95
N PRO A 79 -2.75 -8.52 16.64
CA PRO A 79 -3.55 -7.36 16.98
C PRO A 79 -3.52 -7.19 18.49
N GLN A 80 -2.95 -6.07 18.94
CA GLN A 80 -2.81 -5.78 20.36
C GLN A 80 -4.19 -5.40 20.90
N GLN A 81 -4.83 -6.32 21.63
CA GLN A 81 -6.04 -5.99 22.40
C GLN A 81 -5.65 -4.97 23.46
N MET A 82 -6.04 -3.72 23.23
CA MET A 82 -5.64 -2.61 24.07
C MET A 82 -6.60 -2.52 25.27
N GLY A 83 -6.51 -3.49 26.17
CA GLY A 83 -7.32 -3.56 27.39
C GLY A 83 -6.61 -2.88 28.56
N GLY A 84 -7.16 -1.78 29.07
CA GLY A 84 -6.84 -1.27 30.42
C GLY A 84 -6.20 0.12 30.54
N ASN A 85 -5.92 0.83 29.44
CA ASN A 85 -5.37 2.19 29.51
C ASN A 85 -6.48 3.26 29.31
N ILE A 86 -6.47 4.31 30.14
CA ILE A 86 -7.38 5.47 30.06
C ILE A 86 -7.31 6.14 28.69
N GLU A 87 -6.11 6.24 28.11
CA GLU A 87 -5.92 6.80 26.78
C GLU A 87 -6.68 6.01 25.71
N THR A 88 -6.64 4.69 25.80
CA THR A 88 -7.39 3.80 24.91
C THR A 88 -8.89 3.94 25.08
N ALA A 89 -9.39 4.08 26.31
CA ALA A 89 -10.80 4.33 26.55
C ALA A 89 -11.26 5.64 25.89
N ARG A 90 -10.42 6.68 25.88
CA ARG A 90 -10.72 7.94 25.15
C ARG A 90 -10.74 7.71 23.63
N LYS A 91 -9.75 7.01 23.10
CA LYS A 91 -9.70 6.66 21.66
C LYS A 91 -10.92 5.82 21.25
N GLN A 92 -11.39 4.90 22.10
CA GLN A 92 -12.63 4.13 21.88
C GLN A 92 -13.86 5.04 21.69
N VAL A 93 -14.01 6.06 22.54
CA VAL A 93 -15.10 7.05 22.41
C VAL A 93 -14.96 7.85 21.12
N HIS A 94 -13.73 8.22 20.75
CA HIS A 94 -13.46 8.92 19.49
C HIS A 94 -13.76 8.08 18.25
N VAL A 95 -13.52 6.76 18.29
CA VAL A 95 -13.96 5.85 17.21
C VAL A 95 -15.49 5.90 17.06
N ALA A 96 -16.24 5.84 18.16
CA ALA A 96 -17.69 5.93 18.12
C ALA A 96 -18.18 7.29 17.55
N GLN A 97 -17.50 8.38 17.89
CA GLN A 97 -17.77 9.72 17.35
C GLN A 97 -17.48 9.80 15.86
N LEU A 98 -16.35 9.26 15.40
CA LEU A 98 -15.99 9.21 13.98
C LEU A 98 -17.01 8.39 13.17
N ILE A 99 -17.42 7.23 13.68
CA ILE A 99 -18.46 6.41 13.05
C ILE A 99 -19.77 7.20 12.96
N ALA A 100 -20.16 7.90 14.03
CA ALA A 100 -21.34 8.75 13.99
C ALA A 100 -21.20 9.86 12.94
N ALA A 101 -20.06 10.57 12.90
CA ALA A 101 -19.80 11.61 11.91
C ALA A 101 -19.95 11.09 10.48
N TYR A 102 -19.38 9.92 10.16
CA TYR A 102 -19.57 9.29 8.85
C TYR A 102 -21.02 8.93 8.54
N ARG A 103 -21.79 8.46 9.53
CA ARG A 103 -23.22 8.16 9.33
C ARG A 103 -24.05 9.40 8.99
N TRP A 104 -23.72 10.55 9.57
CA TRP A 104 -24.49 11.79 9.40
C TRP A 104 -23.97 12.67 8.25
N LEU A 105 -22.65 12.79 8.10
CA LEU A 105 -21.99 13.70 7.14
C LEU A 105 -21.38 12.98 5.94
N GLY A 106 -21.24 11.65 5.97
CA GLY A 106 -20.50 10.90 4.95
C GLY A 106 -21.02 11.07 3.53
N SER A 107 -22.33 11.27 3.35
CA SER A 107 -22.93 11.53 2.03
C SER A 107 -22.41 12.81 1.38
N ARG A 108 -22.00 13.81 2.17
CA ARG A 108 -21.44 15.08 1.67
C ARG A 108 -20.02 14.94 1.14
N HIS A 109 -19.33 13.86 1.53
CA HIS A 109 -17.95 13.58 1.13
C HIS A 109 -17.84 12.35 0.21
N ALA A 110 -18.97 11.75 -0.18
CA ALA A 110 -19.02 10.60 -1.07
C ALA A 110 -18.68 10.99 -2.53
N ASP A 111 -18.06 10.06 -3.27
CA ASP A 111 -17.73 10.26 -4.69
C ASP A 111 -18.94 10.04 -5.59
N LEU A 112 -19.83 11.04 -5.64
CA LEU A 112 -21.10 10.95 -6.37
C LEU A 112 -21.04 11.59 -7.77
N ASP A 113 -20.05 12.42 -8.05
CA ASP A 113 -19.90 13.09 -9.34
C ASP A 113 -18.89 12.33 -10.24
N PRO A 114 -19.35 11.57 -11.25
CA PRO A 114 -18.45 10.83 -12.14
C PRO A 114 -17.56 11.75 -13.00
N LEU A 115 -17.94 13.03 -13.13
CA LEU A 115 -17.20 14.01 -13.92
C LEU A 115 -16.21 14.82 -13.07
N LYS A 116 -16.18 14.62 -11.73
CA LYS A 116 -15.27 15.27 -10.78
C LYS A 116 -15.17 16.79 -10.96
N ARG A 117 -16.31 17.43 -11.21
CA ARG A 117 -16.40 18.89 -11.47
C ARG A 117 -16.48 19.70 -10.20
N LEU A 118 -16.95 19.07 -9.12
CA LEU A 118 -17.09 19.70 -7.81
C LEU A 118 -15.93 19.26 -6.91
N ASP A 119 -15.27 20.25 -6.30
CA ASP A 119 -14.30 19.98 -5.24
C ASP A 119 -15.03 19.47 -4.00
N ARG A 120 -14.49 18.42 -3.39
CA ARG A 120 -15.08 17.85 -2.18
C ARG A 120 -14.87 18.80 -1.01
N PRO A 121 -15.92 19.10 -0.22
CA PRO A 121 -15.75 19.89 0.97
C PRO A 121 -14.84 19.15 1.95
N ASP A 122 -13.89 19.90 2.52
CA ASP A 122 -13.08 19.42 3.64
C ASP A 122 -13.95 19.45 4.91
N ILE A 123 -14.13 18.28 5.52
CA ILE A 123 -14.96 18.10 6.72
C ILE A 123 -14.04 17.52 7.80
N PRO A 124 -13.52 18.34 8.72
CA PRO A 124 -12.55 17.90 9.72
C PRO A 124 -13.05 16.71 10.56
N GLU A 125 -14.34 16.64 10.86
CA GLU A 125 -14.96 15.57 11.65
C GLU A 125 -14.96 14.21 10.95
N LEU A 126 -14.70 14.15 9.64
CA LEU A 126 -14.51 12.89 8.92
C LEU A 126 -13.04 12.44 8.93
N SER A 127 -12.12 13.29 9.40
CA SER A 127 -10.70 12.97 9.46
C SER A 127 -10.35 12.27 10.79
N PRO A 128 -9.66 11.11 10.77
CA PRO A 128 -9.14 10.49 11.99
C PRO A 128 -8.19 11.42 12.78
N SER A 129 -7.42 12.27 12.09
CA SER A 129 -6.47 13.18 12.75
C SER A 129 -7.17 14.23 13.60
N PHE A 130 -8.41 14.61 13.28
CA PHE A 130 -9.23 15.52 14.10
C PHE A 130 -9.48 14.97 15.51
N TYR A 131 -9.54 13.65 15.65
CA TYR A 131 -9.71 12.96 16.93
C TYR A 131 -8.38 12.51 17.57
N GLY A 132 -7.24 12.91 17.00
CA GLY A 132 -5.92 12.56 17.52
C GLY A 132 -5.45 11.14 17.17
N PHE A 133 -6.04 10.48 16.18
CA PHE A 133 -5.52 9.21 15.68
C PHE A 133 -4.23 9.41 14.88
N THR A 134 -3.24 8.58 15.16
CA THR A 134 -1.98 8.47 14.41
C THR A 134 -1.97 7.19 13.57
N GLU A 135 -1.02 7.05 12.65
CA GLU A 135 -0.89 5.83 11.83
C GLU A 135 -0.69 4.56 12.67
N GLY A 136 -0.01 4.67 13.81
CA GLY A 136 0.14 3.56 14.77
C GLY A 136 -1.19 3.11 15.39
N ASP A 137 -2.18 4.00 15.48
CA ASP A 137 -3.48 3.68 16.05
C ASP A 137 -4.35 2.80 15.13
N HIS A 138 -4.06 2.77 13.83
CA HIS A 138 -4.85 2.01 12.85
C HIS A 138 -4.68 0.48 13.00
N ALA A 139 -3.60 0.04 13.65
CA ALA A 139 -3.38 -1.38 13.94
C ALA A 139 -4.12 -1.88 15.19
N HIS A 140 -4.71 -0.96 15.97
CA HIS A 140 -5.39 -1.31 17.22
C HIS A 140 -6.84 -1.71 16.98
N ILE A 141 -7.32 -2.68 17.76
CA ILE A 141 -8.73 -3.08 17.75
C ILE A 141 -9.51 -2.23 18.75
N TYR A 142 -10.60 -1.62 18.27
CA TYR A 142 -11.57 -0.85 19.05
C TYR A 142 -12.92 -1.59 19.00
N SER A 143 -13.64 -1.66 20.14
CA SER A 143 -14.92 -2.39 20.30
C SER A 143 -16.17 -1.51 20.42
#